data_AF-A0A7V3FVZ6-F1
#
_entry.id   AF-A0A7V3FVZ6-F1
#
_cell.length_a   1.000
_cell.length_b   1.000
_cell.length_c   1.000
_cell.angle_alpha   90.00
_cell.angle_beta   90.00
_cell.angle_gamma   90.00
#
_symmetry.space_group_name_H-M   'P 1'
#
loop_
_entity.id
_entity.type
_entity.pdbx_description
1 polymer ?
#
loop_
_entity_poly.entity_id
_entity_poly.type
_entity_poly.pdbx_seq_one_letter_code
_entity_poly.pdbx_strand_id
1 'polypeptide(L)'
;MLLLFFTLISAAQEVENIEGIYIEKQIYHNNSKFNYSQDNITYKPNMKFIYDYYFEDRDKKQSKFSYSLPNYNPEDPMVFTELNKLSNKTIDNIIIDINDDTFFLQEGDSSLPHTLFKYDFVNNKDSSISDAYTGLIDNKMNIWVQPPRTGYFKILQLNPYPFIYLNDSIKDWGWYLEADKY
;
A
#
# COMPACT_ATOMS: atom_id res chain seq x y z
N MET A 1 -43.24 14.19 3.21
CA MET A 1 -41.91 14.61 2.76
C MET A 1 -41.11 13.35 2.48
N LEU A 2 -40.91 13.00 1.21
CA LEU A 2 -40.25 11.76 0.78
C LEU A 2 -38.80 12.11 0.44
N LEU A 3 -37.84 11.65 1.25
CA LEU A 3 -36.42 11.78 0.93
C LEU A 3 -36.05 10.66 -0.06
N LEU A 4 -35.83 11.03 -1.31
CA LEU A 4 -35.22 10.16 -2.31
C LEU A 4 -33.70 10.23 -2.15
N PHE A 5 -33.10 9.16 -1.61
CA PHE A 5 -31.66 8.95 -1.70
C PHE A 5 -31.34 8.43 -3.10
N PHE A 6 -30.79 9.30 -3.95
CA PHE A 6 -30.10 8.84 -5.15
C PHE A 6 -28.73 8.30 -4.71
N THR A 7 -28.60 6.99 -4.63
CA THR A 7 -27.25 6.38 -4.65
C THR A 7 -26.72 6.52 -6.07
N LEU A 8 -25.82 7.47 -6.27
CA LEU A 8 -24.99 7.52 -7.47
C LEU A 8 -24.14 6.25 -7.45
N ILE A 9 -24.56 5.24 -8.20
CA ILE A 9 -23.70 4.11 -8.53
C ILE A 9 -22.69 4.67 -9.53
N SER A 10 -21.47 4.93 -9.08
CA SER A 10 -20.39 5.24 -10.01
C SER A 10 -20.20 4.00 -10.90
N ALA A 11 -20.23 4.19 -12.22
CA ALA A 11 -19.98 3.09 -13.13
C ALA A 11 -18.51 2.68 -12.99
N ALA A 12 -18.24 1.36 -13.00
CA ALA A 12 -16.88 0.85 -12.99
C ALA A 12 -16.10 1.40 -14.19
N GLN A 13 -14.88 1.84 -13.96
CA GLN A 13 -14.03 2.42 -14.98
C GLN A 13 -13.60 1.34 -15.99
N GLU A 14 -13.30 1.77 -17.21
CA GLU A 14 -12.70 0.87 -18.20
C GLU A 14 -11.26 0.56 -17.78
N VAL A 15 -10.85 -0.71 -17.91
CA VAL A 15 -9.51 -1.16 -17.55
C VAL A 15 -8.79 -1.72 -18.78
N GLU A 16 -7.46 -1.61 -18.79
CA GLU A 16 -6.58 -2.24 -19.77
C GLU A 16 -5.58 -3.17 -19.08
N ASN A 17 -5.21 -4.26 -19.75
CA ASN A 17 -4.21 -5.19 -19.25
C ASN A 17 -2.81 -4.77 -19.72
N ILE A 18 -1.95 -4.42 -18.78
CA ILE A 18 -0.55 -4.07 -18.99
C ILE A 18 0.28 -5.09 -18.23
N GLU A 19 0.93 -5.99 -18.97
CA GLU A 19 1.82 -7.02 -18.40
C GLU A 19 1.15 -7.88 -17.31
N GLY A 20 -0.14 -8.19 -17.48
CA GLY A 20 -0.93 -8.97 -16.51
C GLY A 20 -1.67 -8.12 -15.49
N ILE A 21 -1.32 -6.84 -15.30
CA ILE A 21 -1.99 -5.94 -14.36
C ILE A 21 -3.11 -5.21 -15.09
N TYR A 22 -4.33 -5.26 -14.54
CA TYR A 22 -5.47 -4.49 -15.04
C TYR A 22 -5.50 -3.11 -14.38
N ILE A 23 -5.20 -2.10 -15.19
CA ILE A 23 -5.07 -0.70 -14.80
C ILE A 23 -6.26 0.07 -15.37
N GLU A 24 -6.78 1.04 -14.62
CA GLU A 24 -7.87 1.90 -15.08
C GLU A 24 -7.39 2.89 -16.15
N LYS A 25 -8.16 3.00 -17.23
CA LYS A 25 -7.89 3.97 -18.30
C LYS A 25 -8.23 5.37 -17.79
N GLN A 26 -7.38 6.35 -18.07
CA GLN A 26 -7.64 7.74 -17.71
C GLN A 26 -8.97 8.23 -18.29
N ILE A 27 -9.83 8.82 -17.44
CA ILE A 27 -11.06 9.46 -17.90
C ILE A 27 -10.70 10.86 -18.45
N TYR A 28 -10.71 11.00 -19.78
CA TYR A 28 -10.51 12.29 -20.43
C TYR A 28 -11.54 13.32 -19.94
N HIS A 29 -11.06 14.53 -19.61
CA HIS A 29 -11.84 15.65 -19.06
C HIS A 29 -12.34 15.51 -17.60
N ASN A 30 -11.90 14.48 -16.87
CA ASN A 30 -12.17 14.39 -15.44
C ASN A 30 -11.10 15.14 -14.63
N ASN A 31 -11.47 16.32 -14.12
CA ASN A 31 -10.63 17.13 -13.25
C ASN A 31 -10.78 16.77 -11.75
N SER A 32 -11.43 15.64 -11.44
CA SER A 32 -11.53 15.18 -10.06
C SER A 32 -10.14 14.79 -9.54
N LYS A 33 -9.92 15.07 -8.25
CA LYS A 33 -8.71 14.62 -7.56
C LYS A 33 -8.67 13.10 -7.34
N PHE A 34 -9.83 12.46 -7.44
CA PHE A 34 -10.07 11.06 -7.09
C PHE A 34 -10.36 10.21 -8.33
N ASN A 35 -9.50 10.26 -9.34
CA ASN A 35 -9.80 9.65 -10.63
C ASN A 35 -9.69 8.12 -10.65
N TYR A 36 -8.98 7.54 -9.67
CA TYR A 36 -8.65 6.10 -9.65
C TYR A 36 -9.07 5.39 -8.37
N SER A 37 -9.92 6.03 -7.55
CA SER A 37 -10.39 5.50 -6.27
C SER A 37 -11.91 5.38 -6.17
N GLN A 38 -12.64 5.80 -7.22
CA GLN A 38 -14.10 5.87 -7.21
C GLN A 38 -14.77 4.50 -7.27
N ASP A 39 -14.16 3.54 -7.94
CA ASP A 39 -14.64 2.17 -8.05
C ASP A 39 -13.81 1.15 -7.26
N ASN A 40 -12.94 1.63 -6.35
CA ASN A 40 -12.28 0.78 -5.36
C ASN A 40 -13.29 -0.10 -4.63
N ILE A 41 -13.05 -1.41 -4.64
CA ILE A 41 -13.95 -2.40 -4.04
C ILE A 41 -13.64 -2.55 -2.55
N THR A 42 -12.35 -2.62 -2.20
CA THR A 42 -11.86 -2.97 -0.86
C THR A 42 -11.29 -1.77 -0.12
N TYR A 43 -10.35 -1.05 -0.73
CA TYR A 43 -9.59 0.05 -0.16
C TYR A 43 -10.21 1.39 -0.57
N LYS A 44 -11.35 1.72 0.03
CA LYS A 44 -12.09 2.94 -0.33
C LYS A 44 -11.50 4.19 0.35
N PRO A 45 -11.64 5.37 -0.27
CA PRO A 45 -11.25 6.63 0.37
C PRO A 45 -11.83 6.79 1.78
N ASN A 46 -11.03 7.37 2.68
CA ASN A 46 -11.28 7.57 4.10
C ASN A 46 -11.28 6.28 4.95
N MET A 47 -10.82 5.15 4.41
CA MET A 47 -10.58 3.94 5.20
C MET A 47 -9.17 3.92 5.78
N LYS A 48 -9.06 3.36 6.97
CA LYS A 48 -7.79 3.03 7.62
C LYS A 48 -7.75 1.56 7.97
N PHE A 49 -6.64 0.91 7.65
CA PHE A 49 -6.40 -0.48 7.98
C PHE A 49 -5.18 -0.56 8.89
N ILE A 50 -5.36 -1.16 10.06
CA ILE A 50 -4.30 -1.28 11.07
C ILE A 50 -3.84 -2.73 11.09
N TYR A 51 -2.55 -2.94 10.87
CA TYR A 51 -1.93 -4.25 10.85
C TYR A 51 -0.96 -4.38 12.01
N ASP A 52 -0.98 -5.56 12.64
CA ASP A 52 0.15 -6.07 13.41
C ASP A 52 1.05 -6.89 12.47
N TYR A 53 2.33 -7.04 12.83
CA TYR A 53 3.31 -7.78 12.03
C TYR A 53 4.44 -8.33 12.89
N TYR A 54 5.16 -9.30 12.35
CA TYR A 54 6.46 -9.72 12.85
C TYR A 54 7.32 -10.23 11.70
N PHE A 55 8.63 -10.17 11.86
CA PHE A 55 9.60 -10.90 11.07
C PHE A 55 9.91 -12.22 11.76
N GLU A 56 9.79 -13.33 11.03
CA GLU A 56 10.18 -14.67 11.47
C GLU A 56 11.45 -15.11 10.73
N ASP A 57 12.49 -15.45 11.46
CA ASP A 57 13.72 -15.98 10.88
C ASP A 57 13.65 -17.49 10.58
N ARG A 58 14.76 -18.04 10.08
CA ARG A 58 14.86 -19.47 9.74
C ARG A 58 14.72 -20.40 10.95
N ASP A 59 15.00 -19.89 12.14
CA ASP A 59 14.92 -20.61 13.41
C ASP A 59 13.57 -20.38 14.12
N LYS A 60 12.59 -19.80 13.42
CA LYS A 60 11.25 -19.47 13.94
C LYS A 60 11.25 -18.42 15.06
N LYS A 61 12.32 -17.64 15.20
CA LYS A 61 12.36 -16.51 16.14
C LYS A 61 11.66 -15.33 15.52
N GLN A 62 10.75 -14.74 16.30
CA GLN A 62 9.97 -13.58 15.91
C GLN A 62 10.58 -12.27 16.46
N SER A 63 10.53 -11.23 15.64
CA SER A 63 11.03 -9.89 15.99
C SER A 63 10.24 -8.81 15.26
N LYS A 64 10.33 -7.57 15.76
CA LYS A 64 9.85 -6.36 15.07
C LYS A 64 11.03 -5.48 14.68
N PHE A 65 10.79 -4.48 13.84
CA PHE A 65 11.80 -3.51 13.45
C PHE A 65 11.76 -2.28 14.34
N SER A 66 12.93 -1.79 14.76
CA SER A 66 13.09 -0.48 15.42
C SER A 66 14.04 0.39 14.66
N TYR A 67 13.82 1.71 14.68
CA TYR A 67 14.79 2.65 14.14
C TYR A 67 16.05 2.74 15.00
N SER A 68 17.23 2.67 14.37
CA SER A 68 18.56 2.69 14.99
C SER A 68 19.01 4.10 15.45
N LEU A 69 18.12 4.89 16.05
CA LEU A 69 18.46 6.23 16.56
C LEU A 69 19.23 6.16 17.90
N PRO A 70 20.32 6.92 18.10
CA PRO A 70 20.85 8.00 17.27
C PRO A 70 21.87 7.59 16.19
N ASN A 71 22.26 6.31 16.12
CA ASN A 71 23.22 5.79 15.13
C ASN A 71 22.54 5.51 13.78
N TYR A 72 21.78 6.51 13.28
CA TYR A 72 21.08 6.42 12.01
C TYR A 72 22.07 6.18 10.88
N ASN A 73 22.01 5.00 10.27
CA ASN A 73 22.62 4.75 8.98
C ASN A 73 21.53 4.94 7.92
N PRO A 74 21.64 5.91 6.99
CA PRO A 74 20.66 6.07 5.92
C PRO A 74 20.53 4.82 5.04
N GLU A 75 21.56 3.98 4.97
CA GLU A 75 21.54 2.70 4.24
C GLU A 75 20.86 1.57 5.02
N ASP A 76 20.92 1.59 6.36
CA ASP A 76 20.29 0.60 7.23
C ASP A 76 19.71 1.26 8.50
N PRO A 77 18.54 1.92 8.38
CA PRO A 77 17.99 2.73 9.45
C PRO A 77 17.29 1.90 10.52
N MET A 78 17.21 0.57 10.36
CA MET A 78 16.40 -0.32 11.20
C MET A 78 17.23 -1.44 11.82
N VAL A 79 16.75 -1.97 12.94
CA VAL A 79 17.32 -3.15 13.62
C VAL A 79 16.22 -4.10 14.08
N PHE A 80 16.55 -5.38 14.17
CA PHE A 80 15.66 -6.38 14.77
C PHE A 80 15.53 -6.15 16.28
N THR A 81 14.30 -6.20 16.77
CA THR A 81 13.94 -6.01 18.17
C THR A 81 13.09 -7.17 18.64
N GLU A 82 13.47 -7.79 19.75
CA GLU A 82 12.74 -8.90 20.34
C GLU A 82 11.36 -8.43 20.86
N LEU A 83 10.36 -9.30 20.75
CA LEU A 83 8.96 -8.97 21.09
C LEU A 83 8.75 -8.56 22.55
N ASN A 84 9.67 -8.93 23.46
CA ASN A 84 9.63 -8.55 24.87
C ASN A 84 10.46 -7.29 25.20
N LYS A 85 11.04 -6.63 24.19
CA LYS A 85 11.91 -5.44 24.33
C LYS A 85 11.45 -4.28 23.46
N LEU A 86 10.16 -4.21 23.15
CA LEU A 86 9.58 -3.12 22.36
C LEU A 86 9.79 -1.77 23.07
N SER A 87 10.01 -0.73 22.28
CA SER A 87 10.21 0.64 22.76
C SER A 87 9.42 1.62 21.91
N ASN A 88 9.47 2.91 22.26
CA ASN A 88 8.89 3.97 21.43
C ASN A 88 9.57 4.17 20.07
N LYS A 89 10.69 3.46 19.81
CA LYS A 89 11.38 3.42 18.51
C LYS A 89 11.00 2.21 17.68
N THR A 90 10.28 1.27 18.27
CA THR A 90 9.84 0.04 17.62
C THR A 90 8.56 0.33 16.85
N ILE A 91 8.56 -0.04 15.57
CA ILE A 91 7.36 -0.04 14.76
C ILE A 91 6.50 -1.18 15.29
N ASP A 92 5.39 -0.82 15.92
CA ASP A 92 4.46 -1.77 16.52
C ASP A 92 3.34 -2.12 15.54
N ASN A 93 2.75 -1.11 14.91
CA ASN A 93 1.71 -1.29 13.91
C ASN A 93 2.04 -0.56 12.60
N ILE A 94 1.43 -1.06 11.53
CA ILE A 94 1.45 -0.44 10.21
C ILE A 94 0.02 -0.01 9.91
N ILE A 95 -0.18 1.27 9.61
CA ILE A 95 -1.48 1.80 9.21
C ILE A 95 -1.44 2.10 7.72
N ILE A 96 -2.37 1.53 6.96
CA ILE A 96 -2.66 1.94 5.58
C ILE A 96 -3.80 2.95 5.64
N ASP A 97 -3.55 4.19 5.21
CA ASP A 97 -4.52 5.29 5.20
C ASP A 97 -4.85 5.67 3.74
N ILE A 98 -6.08 5.35 3.31
CA ILE A 98 -6.56 5.63 1.95
C ILE A 98 -7.12 7.05 1.91
N ASN A 99 -6.25 8.03 1.66
CA ASN A 99 -6.66 9.43 1.57
C ASN A 99 -6.89 9.88 0.12
N ASP A 100 -6.26 9.21 -0.86
CA ASP A 100 -6.20 9.57 -2.27
C ASP A 100 -5.92 11.08 -2.48
N ASP A 101 -5.06 11.63 -1.61
CA ASP A 101 -4.72 13.04 -1.62
C ASP A 101 -3.46 13.29 -2.45
N THR A 102 -3.66 13.88 -3.63
CA THR A 102 -2.59 14.25 -4.56
C THR A 102 -1.67 15.35 -4.00
N PHE A 103 -2.01 15.98 -2.87
CA PHE A 103 -1.19 17.00 -2.21
C PHE A 103 0.22 16.51 -1.86
N PHE A 104 0.40 15.21 -1.63
CA PHE A 104 1.68 14.61 -1.24
C PHE A 104 2.55 14.15 -2.42
N LEU A 105 2.05 14.24 -3.66
CA LEU A 105 2.89 14.10 -4.84
C LEU A 105 3.71 15.39 -4.99
N GLN A 106 5.04 15.29 -4.84
CA GLN A 106 5.95 16.45 -4.98
C GLN A 106 5.88 17.12 -6.36
N GLU A 107 5.31 16.45 -7.36
CA GLU A 107 4.89 17.04 -8.61
C GLU A 107 3.54 16.42 -8.98
N GLY A 108 2.52 17.25 -9.23
CA GLY A 108 1.15 16.85 -9.47
C GLY A 108 0.93 16.08 -10.77
N ASP A 109 1.56 14.92 -10.91
CA ASP A 109 1.30 14.01 -11.99
C ASP A 109 0.05 13.18 -11.69
N SER A 110 -1.10 13.77 -11.95
CA SER A 110 -2.40 13.09 -11.90
C SER A 110 -2.56 12.01 -12.99
N SER A 111 -1.54 11.77 -13.82
CA SER A 111 -1.55 10.71 -14.83
C SER A 111 -1.21 9.33 -14.29
N LEU A 112 -0.65 9.23 -13.06
CA LEU A 112 -0.38 7.93 -12.46
C LEU A 112 -1.70 7.18 -12.22
N PRO A 113 -1.90 6.00 -12.85
CA PRO A 113 -3.21 5.35 -12.89
C PRO A 113 -3.45 4.47 -11.66
N HIS A 114 -3.39 5.10 -10.48
CA HIS A 114 -3.60 4.43 -9.20
C HIS A 114 -4.20 5.37 -8.14
N THR A 115 -4.90 4.78 -7.16
CA THR A 115 -5.25 5.44 -5.90
C THR A 115 -3.97 5.71 -5.10
N LEU A 116 -3.83 6.91 -4.54
CA LEU A 116 -2.75 7.20 -3.60
C LEU A 116 -3.13 6.82 -2.17
N PHE A 117 -2.17 6.26 -1.43
CA PHE A 117 -2.33 6.00 -0.02
C PHE A 117 -1.03 6.16 0.76
N LYS A 118 -1.14 6.19 2.09
CA LYS A 118 -0.02 6.31 3.01
C LYS A 118 0.15 5.05 3.87
N TYR A 119 1.38 4.56 3.98
CA TYR A 119 1.81 3.74 5.11
C TYR A 119 2.25 4.64 6.26
N ASP A 120 1.68 4.46 7.43
CA ASP A 120 2.13 5.07 8.68
C ASP A 120 2.70 3.98 9.59
N PHE A 121 3.95 4.14 10.00
CA PHE A 121 4.63 3.21 10.90
C PHE A 121 4.57 3.79 12.31
N VAL A 122 3.75 3.21 13.17
CA VAL A 122 3.47 3.74 14.50
C VAL A 122 4.09 2.88 15.59
N ASN A 123 4.49 3.51 16.70
CA ASN A 123 4.94 2.79 17.89
C ASN A 123 3.78 2.38 18.80
N ASN A 124 4.11 1.71 19.89
CA ASN A 124 3.17 1.27 20.94
C ASN A 124 2.49 2.41 21.74
N LYS A 125 2.69 3.67 21.35
CA LYS A 125 2.02 4.86 21.87
C LYS A 125 1.23 5.58 20.78
N ASP A 126 0.91 4.88 19.69
CA ASP A 126 0.20 5.40 18.53
C ASP A 126 0.86 6.64 17.90
N SER A 127 2.16 6.82 18.13
CA SER A 127 2.92 7.93 17.56
C SER A 127 3.55 7.48 16.25
N SER A 128 3.28 8.23 15.17
CA SER A 128 3.97 8.05 13.89
C SER A 128 5.48 8.23 14.07
N ILE A 129 6.23 7.22 13.67
CA ILE A 129 7.70 7.21 13.68
C ILE A 129 8.23 7.62 12.29
N SER A 130 7.50 7.22 11.25
CA SER A 130 7.82 7.46 9.85
C SER A 130 6.60 7.16 8.98
N ASP A 131 6.57 7.71 7.77
CA ASP A 131 5.57 7.39 6.77
C ASP A 131 6.17 7.13 5.38
N ALA A 132 5.35 6.60 4.49
CA ALA A 132 5.65 6.45 3.07
C ALA A 132 4.37 6.54 2.24
N TYR A 133 4.40 7.31 1.14
CA TYR A 133 3.29 7.38 0.18
C TYR A 133 3.54 6.46 -1.00
N THR A 134 2.49 5.81 -1.49
CA THR A 134 2.59 4.93 -2.66
C THR A 134 1.23 4.74 -3.33
N GLY A 135 1.16 3.84 -4.33
CA GLY A 135 -0.01 3.62 -5.16
C GLY A 135 -0.73 2.29 -4.92
N LEU A 136 -2.02 2.28 -5.19
CA LEU A 136 -2.93 1.14 -5.09
C LEU A 136 -3.76 1.06 -6.38
N ILE A 137 -3.93 -0.14 -6.92
CA ILE A 137 -4.96 -0.45 -7.92
C ILE A 137 -5.98 -1.34 -7.25
N ASP A 138 -7.24 -0.95 -7.24
CA ASP A 138 -8.34 -1.75 -6.68
C ASP A 138 -9.55 -1.60 -7.59
N ASN A 139 -9.76 -2.58 -8.45
CA ASN A 139 -10.88 -2.58 -9.38
C ASN A 139 -11.45 -3.99 -9.52
N LYS A 140 -12.49 -4.13 -10.35
CA LYS A 140 -13.19 -5.40 -10.58
C LYS A 140 -12.31 -6.56 -11.07
N MET A 141 -11.12 -6.28 -11.60
CA MET A 141 -10.23 -7.31 -12.16
C MET A 141 -9.11 -7.70 -11.19
N ASN A 142 -8.53 -6.74 -10.46
CA ASN A 142 -7.48 -7.02 -9.48
C ASN A 142 -7.39 -6.00 -8.35
N ILE A 143 -6.74 -6.44 -7.28
CA ILE A 143 -6.18 -5.60 -6.23
C ILE A 143 -4.66 -5.71 -6.31
N TRP A 144 -3.98 -4.58 -6.41
CA TRP A 144 -2.54 -4.47 -6.29
C TRP A 144 -2.17 -3.30 -5.38
N VAL A 145 -1.67 -3.62 -4.19
CA VAL A 145 -1.13 -2.63 -3.28
C VAL A 145 0.36 -2.50 -3.59
N GLN A 146 0.92 -1.30 -3.69
CA GLN A 146 2.39 -1.19 -3.76
C GLN A 146 3.01 -1.39 -2.36
N PRO A 147 4.10 -2.15 -2.23
CA PRO A 147 4.76 -2.37 -0.95
C PRO A 147 5.46 -1.09 -0.44
N PRO A 148 5.72 -0.99 0.88
CA PRO A 148 6.54 0.08 1.42
C PRO A 148 7.98 0.03 0.87
N ARG A 149 8.60 1.21 0.75
CA ARG A 149 9.98 1.35 0.24
C ARG A 149 10.98 1.79 1.31
N THR A 150 10.67 1.55 2.58
CA THR A 150 11.43 2.05 3.74
C THR A 150 12.06 0.91 4.54
N GLY A 151 13.36 1.02 4.83
CA GLY A 151 14.08 0.07 5.69
C GLY A 151 13.92 -1.41 5.27
N TYR A 152 13.78 -2.31 6.25
CA TYR A 152 13.60 -3.75 6.00
C TYR A 152 12.31 -4.09 5.24
N PHE A 153 11.29 -3.22 5.24
CA PHE A 153 10.07 -3.47 4.46
C PHE A 153 10.29 -3.42 2.95
N LYS A 154 11.42 -2.87 2.46
CA LYS A 154 11.80 -2.94 1.04
C LYS A 154 11.86 -4.37 0.52
N ILE A 155 12.09 -5.37 1.38
CA ILE A 155 12.09 -6.78 0.99
C ILE A 155 10.78 -7.21 0.31
N LEU A 156 9.67 -6.55 0.63
CA LEU A 156 8.34 -6.82 0.07
C LEU A 156 8.21 -6.39 -1.40
N GLN A 157 9.21 -5.71 -1.97
CA GLN A 157 9.28 -5.41 -3.41
C GLN A 157 9.75 -6.59 -4.24
N LEU A 158 10.35 -7.62 -3.63
CA LEU A 158 10.83 -8.79 -4.35
C LEU A 158 9.71 -9.74 -4.79
N ASN A 159 8.49 -9.53 -4.29
CA ASN A 159 7.32 -10.30 -4.63
C ASN A 159 6.16 -9.36 -4.96
N PRO A 160 5.18 -9.79 -5.76
CA PRO A 160 3.92 -9.06 -5.89
C PRO A 160 3.24 -9.00 -4.51
N TYR A 161 3.15 -7.81 -3.92
CA TYR A 161 2.78 -7.66 -2.51
C TYR A 161 1.77 -6.54 -2.23
N PRO A 162 0.59 -6.91 -1.72
CA PRO A 162 -0.23 -8.01 -2.21
C PRO A 162 -0.74 -7.73 -3.63
N PHE A 163 -0.81 -8.80 -4.44
CA PHE A 163 -1.49 -8.80 -5.73
C PHE A 163 -2.52 -9.92 -5.77
N ILE A 164 -3.75 -9.60 -6.16
CA ILE A 164 -4.89 -10.53 -6.17
C ILE A 164 -5.68 -10.31 -7.46
N TYR A 165 -5.86 -11.35 -8.27
CA TYR A 165 -6.89 -11.34 -9.31
C TYR A 165 -8.26 -11.60 -8.69
N LEU A 166 -9.24 -10.74 -8.99
CA LEU A 166 -10.63 -10.90 -8.55
C LEU A 166 -11.51 -11.60 -9.59
N ASN A 167 -11.00 -11.79 -10.82
CA ASN A 167 -11.71 -12.53 -11.85
C ASN A 167 -11.57 -14.04 -11.62
N ASP A 168 -12.66 -14.71 -11.23
CA ASP A 168 -12.74 -16.16 -11.01
C ASP A 168 -12.34 -17.02 -12.23
N SER A 169 -12.29 -16.43 -13.43
CA SER A 169 -11.81 -17.10 -14.64
C SER A 169 -10.29 -17.30 -14.62
N ILE A 170 -9.56 -16.48 -13.86
CA ILE A 170 -8.10 -16.58 -13.67
C ILE A 170 -7.86 -17.43 -12.43
N LYS A 171 -7.63 -18.73 -12.64
CA LYS A 171 -7.44 -19.70 -11.54
C LYS A 171 -5.98 -19.91 -11.16
N ASP A 172 -5.08 -19.72 -12.11
CA ASP A 172 -3.66 -19.91 -11.95
C ASP A 172 -2.93 -18.63 -12.35
N TRP A 173 -2.00 -18.19 -11.50
CA TRP A 173 -1.12 -17.08 -11.81
C TRP A 173 0.28 -17.37 -11.25
N GLY A 174 1.28 -16.81 -11.90
CA GLY A 174 2.68 -16.93 -11.51
C GLY A 174 3.39 -15.60 -11.70
N TRP A 175 4.48 -15.42 -10.98
CA TRP A 175 5.38 -14.30 -11.15
C TRP A 175 6.81 -14.85 -11.22
N TYR A 176 7.68 -14.12 -11.89
CA TYR A 176 9.11 -14.38 -11.90
C TYR A 176 9.83 -13.09 -11.53
N LEU A 177 10.89 -13.22 -10.74
CA LEU A 177 11.83 -12.15 -10.47
C LEU A 177 13.15 -12.52 -11.14
N GLU A 178 13.55 -11.70 -12.11
CA GLU A 178 14.91 -11.73 -12.63
C GLU A 178 15.74 -10.75 -11.81
N ALA A 179 16.70 -11.28 -11.06
CA ALA A 179 17.65 -10.47 -10.32
C ALA A 179 19.03 -10.62 -10.96
N ASP A 180 19.60 -9.51 -11.41
CA ASP A 180 20.97 -9.48 -11.90
C ASP A 180 21.93 -9.93 -10.79
N LYS A 181 22.91 -10.76 -11.14
CA LYS A 181 24.03 -11.05 -10.25
C LYS A 181 24.91 -9.81 -10.15
N TYR A 182 24.81 -9.10 -9.04
CA TYR A 182 25.82 -8.14 -8.61
C TYR A 182 27.02 -8.85 -7.97
#